data_AF-A0A961GKV6-F1
#
_entry.id   AF-A0A961GKV6-F1
#
_cell.length_a   1.000
_cell.length_b   1.000
_cell.length_c   1.000
_cell.angle_alpha   90.00
_cell.angle_beta   90.00
_cell.angle_gamma   90.00
#
_symmetry.space_group_name_H-M   'P 1'
#
loop_
_entity.id
_entity.type
_entity.pdbx_description
1 polymer ?
#
loop_
_entity_poly.entity_id
_entity_poly.type
_entity_poly.pdbx_seq_one_letter_code
_entity_poly.pdbx_strand_id
1 'polypeptide(L)'
;MLVATLLALGSALLHAAWNLLVKTAGDRGLAAWGQFAAGGLLALPVLAIVGWPDAPAYPFLIASALVHVAYVTGLAAAYTHGDFS
;
A
#
# COMPACT_ATOMS: atom_id res chain seq x y z
N MET A 1 -10.29 -17.85 -16.87
CA MET A 1 -9.46 -16.79 -17.48
C MET A 1 -10.07 -15.39 -17.34
N LEU A 2 -11.31 -15.16 -17.76
CA LEU A 2 -11.95 -13.83 -17.71
C LEU A 2 -11.90 -13.16 -16.32
N VAL A 3 -12.28 -13.86 -15.24
CA VAL A 3 -12.26 -13.30 -13.88
C VAL A 3 -10.86 -12.85 -13.48
N ALA A 4 -9.83 -13.68 -13.71
CA ALA A 4 -8.45 -13.33 -13.42
C ALA A 4 -7.99 -12.11 -14.23
N THR A 5 -8.38 -12.01 -15.50
CA THR A 5 -8.09 -10.84 -16.34
C THR A 5 -8.74 -9.57 -15.79
N LEU A 6 -10.00 -9.64 -15.37
CA LEU A 6 -10.70 -8.48 -14.79
C LEU A 6 -10.06 -8.04 -13.47
N LEU A 7 -9.66 -8.98 -12.61
CA LEU A 7 -8.94 -8.69 -11.37
C LEU A 7 -7.57 -8.04 -11.65
N ALA A 8 -6.85 -8.52 -12.66
CA ALA A 8 -5.57 -7.95 -13.05
C ALA A 8 -5.72 -6.51 -13.60
N LEU A 9 -6.71 -6.27 -14.46
CA LEU A 9 -7.00 -4.92 -14.97
C LEU A 9 -7.46 -3.96 -13.86
N GLY A 10 -8.28 -4.44 -12.93
CA GLY A 10 -8.67 -3.67 -11.75
C GLY A 10 -7.47 -3.30 -10.88
N SER A 11 -6.56 -4.24 -10.63
CA SER A 11 -5.30 -3.99 -9.92
C SER A 11 -4.46 -2.92 -10.61
N ALA A 12 -4.29 -3.01 -11.93
CA ALA A 12 -3.54 -2.04 -12.71
C ALA A 12 -4.15 -0.62 -12.63
N LEU A 13 -5.48 -0.52 -12.73
CA LEU A 13 -6.19 0.76 -12.60
C LEU A 13 -6.00 1.38 -11.22
N LEU A 14 -6.16 0.59 -10.15
CA LEU A 14 -5.97 1.06 -8.77
C LEU A 14 -4.53 1.52 -8.53
N HIS A 15 -3.55 0.79 -9.06
CA HIS A 15 -2.15 1.13 -8.96
C HIS A 15 -1.83 2.46 -9.67
N ALA A 16 -2.32 2.63 -10.91
CA ALA A 16 -2.14 3.86 -11.67
C ALA A 16 -2.83 5.07 -10.99
N ALA A 17 -4.05 4.87 -10.49
CA ALA A 17 -4.79 5.92 -9.78
C ALA A 17 -4.05 6.36 -8.50
N TRP A 18 -3.53 5.40 -7.73
CA TRP A 18 -2.79 5.73 -6.52
C TRP A 18 -1.47 6.47 -6.81
N ASN A 19 -0.71 6.03 -7.81
CA ASN A 19 0.52 6.70 -8.21
C ASN A 19 0.26 8.15 -8.65
N LEU A 20 -0.84 8.38 -9.37
CA LEU A 20 -1.25 9.73 -9.75
C LEU A 20 -1.55 10.59 -8.52
N LEU A 21 -2.32 10.07 -7.55
CA LEU A 21 -2.67 10.79 -6.32
C LEU A 21 -1.43 11.18 -5.49
N VAL A 22 -0.45 10.28 -5.33
CA VAL A 22 0.80 10.61 -4.62
C VAL A 22 1.61 11.64 -5.39
N LYS A 23 1.70 11.51 -6.72
CA LYS A 23 2.49 12.42 -7.55
C LYS A 23 1.95 13.85 -7.52
N THR A 24 0.62 14.01 -7.53
CA THR A 24 -0.05 15.31 -7.54
C THR A 24 -0.34 15.88 -6.15
N ALA A 25 -0.09 15.12 -5.08
CA ALA A 25 -0.27 15.59 -3.71
C ALA A 25 0.71 16.71 -3.36
N GLY A 26 0.20 17.72 -2.62
CA GLY A 26 1.04 18.79 -2.06
C GLY A 26 2.03 18.27 -1.02
N ASP A 27 1.61 17.29 -0.21
CA ASP A 27 2.48 16.51 0.68
C ASP A 27 2.43 15.03 0.27
N ARG A 28 3.49 14.59 -0.39
CA ARG A 28 3.62 13.20 -0.89
C ARG A 28 3.77 12.18 0.24
N GLY A 29 4.38 12.59 1.36
CA GLY A 29 4.54 11.73 2.54
C GLY A 29 3.18 11.48 3.20
N LEU A 30 2.40 12.54 3.42
CA LEU A 30 1.05 12.42 3.95
C LEU A 30 0.14 11.61 3.02
N ALA A 31 0.24 11.82 1.70
CA ALA A 31 -0.50 11.01 0.73
C ALA A 31 -0.13 9.52 0.85
N ALA A 32 1.17 9.20 0.87
CA ALA A 32 1.64 7.82 1.05
C ALA A 32 1.13 7.20 2.35
N TRP A 33 1.19 7.90 3.49
CA TRP A 33 0.62 7.41 4.75
C TRP A 33 -0.90 7.19 4.67
N GLY A 34 -1.62 8.09 3.99
CA GLY A 34 -3.04 7.95 3.72
C GLY A 34 -3.37 6.67 2.95
N GLN A 35 -2.50 6.23 2.03
CA GLN A 35 -2.63 4.95 1.33
C GLN A 35 -2.73 3.78 2.30
N PHE A 36 -1.77 3.71 3.23
CA PHE A 36 -1.61 2.58 4.13
C PHE A 36 -2.73 2.56 5.16
N ALA A 37 -3.15 3.73 5.64
CA ALA A 37 -4.32 3.85 6.49
C ALA A 37 -5.58 3.36 5.77
N ALA A 38 -5.81 3.79 4.53
CA ALA A 38 -6.95 3.32 3.73
C ALA A 38 -6.89 1.81 3.48
N GLY A 39 -5.73 1.27 3.11
CA GLY A 39 -5.52 -0.16 2.93
C GLY A 39 -5.79 -0.97 4.22
N GLY A 40 -5.32 -0.48 5.36
CA GLY A 40 -5.60 -1.08 6.67
C GLY A 40 -7.09 -1.06 7.02
N LEU A 41 -7.78 0.06 6.80
CA LEU A 41 -9.23 0.17 7.01
C LEU A 41 -10.00 -0.80 6.11
N LEU A 42 -9.61 -0.92 4.83
CA LEU A 42 -10.23 -1.87 3.89
C LEU A 42 -9.96 -3.33 4.26
N ALA A 43 -8.92 -3.61 5.04
CA ALA A 43 -8.64 -4.95 5.55
C ALA A 43 -9.52 -5.33 6.76
N LEU A 44 -10.10 -4.37 7.50
CA LEU A 44 -10.89 -4.65 8.71
C LEU A 44 -12.12 -5.53 8.46
N PRO A 45 -12.94 -5.32 7.41
CA PRO A 45 -14.05 -6.23 7.11
C PRO A 45 -13.59 -7.65 6.81
N VAL A 46 -12.43 -7.80 6.15
CA VAL A 46 -11.85 -9.12 5.88
C VAL A 46 -11.43 -9.78 7.18
N LEU A 47 -10.71 -9.07 8.05
CA LEU A 47 -10.33 -9.55 9.39
C LEU A 47 -11.55 -9.93 10.24
N ALA A 48 -12.65 -9.19 10.14
CA ALA A 48 -13.89 -9.52 10.84
C ALA A 48 -14.51 -10.85 10.38
N ILE A 49 -14.25 -11.27 9.14
CA ILE A 49 -14.73 -12.54 8.57
C ILE A 49 -13.75 -13.68 8.83
N VAL A 50 -12.44 -13.45 8.64
CA VAL A 50 -11.41 -14.51 8.70
C VAL A 50 -10.77 -14.68 10.09
N GLY A 51 -10.96 -13.72 10.98
CA GLY A 51 -10.36 -13.70 12.31
C GLY A 51 -8.96 -13.07 12.33
N TRP A 52 -8.40 -13.00 13.54
CA TRP A 52 -7.05 -12.47 13.77
C TRP A 52 -5.98 -13.51 13.43
N PRO A 53 -4.77 -13.08 13.04
CA PRO A 53 -3.64 -13.98 12.81
C PRO A 53 -3.26 -14.75 14.08
N ASP A 54 -2.74 -15.97 13.91
CA ASP A 54 -2.17 -16.75 15.00
C ASP A 54 -0.93 -16.08 15.61
N ALA A 55 -0.66 -16.34 16.89
CA ALA A 55 0.48 -15.77 17.62
C ALA A 55 1.85 -15.91 16.90
N PRO A 56 2.17 -17.04 16.22
CA PRO A 56 3.43 -17.19 15.49
C PRO A 56 3.56 -16.29 14.24
N ALA A 57 2.46 -15.72 13.73
CA ALA A 57 2.49 -14.86 12.55
C ALA A 57 2.94 -13.43 12.87
N TYR A 58 2.75 -12.96 14.11
CA TYR A 58 3.05 -11.56 14.48
C TYR A 58 4.49 -11.13 14.26
N PRO A 59 5.54 -11.94 14.56
CA PRO A 59 6.91 -11.57 14.23
C PRO A 59 7.11 -11.25 12.74
N PHE A 60 6.48 -12.03 11.85
CA PHE A 60 6.56 -11.80 10.41
C PHE A 60 5.76 -10.58 9.97
N LEU A 61 4.58 -10.35 10.55
CA LEU A 61 3.78 -9.15 10.29
C LEU A 61 4.53 -7.88 10.69
N ILE A 62 5.15 -7.88 11.87
CA ILE A 62 5.94 -6.75 12.37
C ILE A 62 7.17 -6.53 11.49
N ALA A 63 7.93 -7.58 11.19
CA ALA A 63 9.11 -7.47 10.32
C ALA A 63 8.74 -6.94 8.93
N SER A 64 7.67 -7.46 8.34
CA SER A 64 7.16 -6.99 7.04
C SER A 64 6.75 -5.51 7.10
N ALA A 65 6.02 -5.10 8.14
CA ALA A 65 5.61 -3.71 8.33
C ALA A 65 6.83 -2.78 8.45
N LEU A 66 7.85 -3.16 9.22
CA LEU A 66 9.08 -2.37 9.38
C LEU A 66 9.83 -2.20 8.05
N VAL A 67 10.02 -3.28 7.30
CA VAL A 67 10.64 -3.24 5.97
C VAL A 67 9.84 -2.35 5.03
N HIS A 68 8.51 -2.44 5.08
CA HIS A 68 7.63 -1.64 4.23
C HIS A 68 7.70 -0.15 4.55
N VAL A 69 7.70 0.23 5.83
CA VAL A 69 7.85 1.64 6.26
C VAL A 69 9.19 2.20 5.81
N ALA A 70 10.28 1.42 5.96
CA ALA A 70 11.60 1.84 5.50
C ALA A 70 11.63 2.05 3.96
N TYR A 71 11.04 1.12 3.21
CA TYR A 71 10.92 1.21 1.74
C TYR A 71 10.15 2.46 1.31
N VAL A 72 8.95 2.67 1.84
CA VAL A 72 8.08 3.81 1.46
C VAL A 72 8.73 5.14 1.81
N THR A 73 9.38 5.22 2.99
CA THR A 73 10.09 6.43 3.40
C THR A 73 11.25 6.73 2.46
N GLY A 74 12.05 5.71 2.12
CA GLY A 74 13.12 5.83 1.13
C GLY A 74 12.60 6.22 -0.25
N LEU A 75 11.47 5.65 -0.68
CA LEU A 75 10.82 5.97 -1.95
C LEU A 75 10.33 7.42 -1.99
N ALA A 76 9.66 7.89 -0.93
CA ALA A 76 9.21 9.27 -0.81
C ALA A 76 10.39 10.26 -0.83
N ALA A 77 11.48 9.93 -0.13
CA ALA A 77 12.72 10.72 -0.18
C ALA A 77 13.39 10.66 -1.55
N ALA A 78 13.34 9.55 -2.27
CA ALA A 78 13.83 9.47 -3.64
C ALA A 78 13.01 10.37 -4.58
N TYR A 79 11.67 10.41 -4.43
CA TYR A 79 10.80 11.29 -5.20
C TYR A 79 11.04 12.79 -4.98
N THR A 80 11.61 13.20 -3.86
CA THR A 80 11.96 14.61 -3.64
C THR A 80 13.29 15.00 -4.29
N HIS A 81 14.20 14.04 -4.49
CA HIS A 81 15.55 14.31 -5.00
C HIS A 81 15.76 13.86 -6.46
N GLY A 82 14.96 12.93 -6.97
CA GLY A 82 15.01 12.42 -8.33
C GLY A 82 13.65 12.58 -9.00
N ASP A 83 13.65 13.15 -10.20
CA ASP A 83 12.47 13.13 -11.05
C ASP A 83 12.37 11.74 -11.67
N PHE A 84 11.22 11.07 -11.50
CA PHE A 84 10.96 9.84 -12.24
C PHE A 84 10.61 10.25 -13.66
N SER A 85 11.51 9.96 -14.61
CA SER A 85 11.17 9.90 -16.04
C SER A 85 10.02 8.92 -16.26
#